data_AF-A0A0K1ITZ1-F1
#
_entry.id   AF-A0A0K1ITZ1-F1
#
_cell.length_a   1.000
_cell.length_b   1.000
_cell.length_c   1.000
_cell.angle_alpha   90.00
_cell.angle_beta   90.00
_cell.angle_gamma   90.00
#
_symmetry.space_group_name_H-M   'P 1'
#
loop_
_entity.id
_entity.type
_entity.pdbx_description
1 polymer ?
#
loop_
_entity_poly.entity_id
_entity_poly.type
_entity_poly.pdbx_seq_one_letter_code
_entity_poly.pdbx_strand_id
1 'polypeptide(L)' 'MSTRTPARTEPWLLVAVGAFLVLVGLGTLASAPWRYAAGGSVVAVAALQIVGSLSAVVIGAGAAWLGAVEAREKR' A
#
# COMPACT_ATOMS: atom_id res chain seq x y z
N MET A 1 -21.13 -24.83 -7.11
CA MET A 1 -20.91 -23.47 -7.64
C MET A 1 -19.41 -23.25 -7.71
N SER A 2 -18.79 -23.38 -8.90
CA SER A 2 -17.33 -23.29 -9.07
C SER A 2 -17.01 -21.84 -9.44
N THR A 3 -16.41 -21.08 -8.53
CA THR A 3 -15.90 -19.74 -8.81
C THR A 3 -14.64 -19.87 -9.66
N ARG A 4 -14.81 -20.01 -10.98
CA ARG A 4 -13.73 -19.77 -11.93
C ARG A 4 -13.51 -18.27 -12.02
N THR A 5 -12.70 -17.72 -11.11
CA THR A 5 -12.11 -16.40 -11.32
C THR A 5 -11.19 -16.52 -12.54
N PRO A 6 -11.37 -15.71 -13.59
CA PRO A 6 -10.51 -15.78 -14.76
C PRO A 6 -9.09 -15.38 -14.34
N ALA A 7 -8.12 -16.28 -14.51
CA ALA A 7 -6.70 -16.15 -14.12
C ALA A 7 -5.93 -14.95 -14.76
N ARG A 8 -6.65 -14.04 -15.42
CA ARG A 8 -6.18 -12.83 -16.11
C ARG A 8 -6.35 -11.56 -15.27
N THR A 9 -7.32 -11.48 -14.36
CA THR A 9 -7.57 -10.26 -13.56
C THR A 9 -6.68 -10.16 -12.32
N GLU A 10 -6.27 -11.30 -11.75
CA GLU A 10 -5.45 -11.39 -10.54
C GLU A 10 -4.14 -10.57 -10.58
N PRO A 11 -3.27 -10.69 -11.61
CA PRO A 11 -1.96 -10.04 -11.57
C PRO A 11 -2.05 -8.51 -11.69
N TRP A 12 -2.98 -7.99 -12.51
CA TRP A 12 -3.20 -6.55 -12.64
C TRP A 12 -3.79 -5.95 -11.35
N LEU A 13 -4.67 -6.68 -10.66
CA LEU A 13 -5.24 -6.23 -9.39
C LEU A 13 -4.16 -6.06 -8.33
N LEU A 14 -3.18 -6.96 -8.25
CA LEU A 14 -2.03 -6.83 -7.36
C LEU A 14 -1.21 -5.57 -7.66
N VAL A 15 -1.00 -5.25 -8.95
CA VAL A 15 -0.35 -4.00 -9.36
C VAL A 15 -1.14 -2.77 -8.93
N ALA A 16 -2.45 -2.75 -9.19
CA ALA A 16 -3.32 -1.62 -8.86
C ALA A 16 -3.42 -1.40 -7.34
N VAL A 17 -3.64 -2.46 -6.57
CA VAL A 17 -3.70 -2.41 -5.09
C VAL A 17 -2.34 -1.99 -4.53
N GLY A 18 -1.25 -2.53 -5.06
CA GLY A 18 0.09 -2.15 -4.64
C GLY A 18 0.41 -0.68 -4.89
N ALA A 19 0.10 -0.17 -6.09
CA ALA A 19 0.24 1.25 -6.42
C ALA A 19 -0.61 2.15 -5.51
N PHE A 20 -1.87 1.75 -5.26
CA PHE A 20 -2.75 2.47 -4.34
C PHE A 20 -2.16 2.56 -2.93
N LEU A 21 -1.65 1.46 -2.37
CA LEU A 21 -1.03 1.44 -1.05
C LEU A 21 0.20 2.35 -0.97
N VAL A 22 1.03 2.36 -2.01
CA VAL A 22 2.17 3.29 -2.10
C VAL A 22 1.71 4.73 -2.08
N LEU A 23 0.69 5.07 -2.88
CA LEU A 23 0.14 6.43 -2.94
C LEU A 23 -0.48 6.85 -1.60
N VAL A 24 -1.20 5.96 -0.92
CA VAL A 24 -1.76 6.22 0.41
C VAL A 24 -0.65 6.49 1.44
N GLY A 25 0.41 5.66 1.44
CA GLY A 25 1.55 5.88 2.31
C GLY A 25 2.26 7.20 2.01
N LEU A 26 2.56 7.50 0.74
CA LEU A 26 3.18 8.77 0.37
C LEU A 26 2.30 9.98 0.68
N GLY A 27 0.99 9.88 0.43
CA GLY A 27 0.02 10.93 0.75
C GLY A 27 -0.10 11.18 2.25
N THR A 28 -0.01 10.11 3.05
CA THR A 28 0.03 10.21 4.51
C THR A 28 1.31 10.91 4.98
N LEU A 29 2.47 10.55 4.44
CA LEU A 29 3.73 11.24 4.76
C LEU A 29 3.72 12.71 4.35
N ALA A 30 3.21 13.01 3.15
CA ALA A 30 3.19 14.36 2.59
C ALA A 30 2.23 15.29 3.34
N SER A 31 1.05 14.79 3.72
CA SER A 31 0.08 15.57 4.51
C SER A 31 0.48 15.71 5.98
N ALA A 32 1.37 14.82 6.48
CA ALA A 32 1.87 14.81 7.85
C ALA A 32 0.76 15.04 8.90
N PRO A 33 -0.30 14.21 8.92
CA PRO A 33 -1.51 14.43 9.72
C PRO A 33 -1.25 14.55 11.22
N TRP A 34 -0.18 13.95 11.72
CA TRP A 34 0.28 14.09 13.11
C TRP A 34 0.62 15.53 13.51
N ARG A 35 0.86 16.43 12.56
CA ARG A 35 1.04 17.86 12.82
C ARG A 35 -0.21 18.53 13.41
N TYR A 36 -1.38 17.91 13.24
CA TYR A 36 -2.66 18.42 13.73
C TYR A 36 -3.15 17.70 14.99
N ALA A 37 -2.37 16.78 15.55
CA ALA A 37 -2.75 16.07 16.77
C ALA A 37 -2.62 16.99 17.99
N ALA A 38 -3.71 17.16 18.75
CA ALA A 38 -3.73 17.87 20.02
C ALA A 38 -3.65 16.87 21.20
N GLY A 39 -2.71 17.05 22.13
CA GLY A 39 -2.64 16.25 23.37
C GLY A 39 -1.20 15.94 23.84
N GLY A 40 -1.05 15.20 24.94
CA GLY A 40 0.26 14.85 25.52
C GLY A 40 1.04 13.76 24.76
N SER A 41 0.38 13.00 23.90
CA SER A 41 0.95 11.82 23.23
C SER A 41 1.31 12.04 21.76
N VAL A 42 1.51 13.28 21.32
CA VAL A 42 1.78 13.64 19.90
C VAL A 42 2.94 12.83 19.31
N VAL A 43 4.02 12.64 20.08
CA VAL A 43 5.23 11.96 19.59
C VAL A 43 4.97 10.49 19.29
N ALA A 44 4.29 9.77 20.20
CA ALA A 44 4.00 8.35 20.02
C ALA A 44 3.02 8.12 18.85
N VAL A 45 2.00 8.98 18.75
CA VAL A 45 1.02 8.96 17.67
C VAL A 45 1.67 9.28 16.32
N ALA A 46 2.59 10.26 16.28
CA ALA A 46 3.36 10.57 15.08
C ALA A 46 4.25 9.39 14.65
N ALA A 47 4.96 8.78 15.59
CA ALA A 47 5.84 7.64 15.30
C ALA A 47 5.05 6.46 14.70
N LEU A 48 3.91 6.10 15.29
CA LEU A 48 3.06 5.03 14.78
C LEU A 48 2.51 5.34 13.38
N GLN A 49 2.09 6.58 13.12
CA GLN A 49 1.60 6.98 11.80
C GLN A 49 2.70 6.93 10.74
N ILE A 50 3.91 7.43 11.06
CA ILE A 50 5.06 7.36 10.14
C ILE A 50 5.41 5.90 9.85
N VAL A 51 5.51 5.06 10.89
CA VAL A 51 5.83 3.63 10.73
C VAL A 51 4.75 2.91 9.92
N GLY A 52 3.47 3.13 10.23
CA GLY A 52 2.35 2.56 9.47
C GLY A 52 2.36 2.99 8.00
N SER A 53 2.67 4.26 7.76
CA SER A 53 2.77 4.82 6.41
C SER A 53 3.93 4.21 5.62
N LEU A 54 5.11 4.08 6.22
CA LEU A 54 6.25 3.42 5.59
C LEU A 54 5.95 1.93 5.31
N SER A 55 5.26 1.27 6.24
CA SER A 55 4.84 -0.12 6.08
C SER A 55 3.89 -0.27 4.90
N ALA A 56 2.93 0.65 4.73
CA ALA A 56 2.03 0.67 3.57
C ALA A 56 2.80 0.83 2.24
N VAL A 57 3.82 1.70 2.20
CA VAL A 57 4.66 1.86 1.00
C VAL A 57 5.41 0.56 0.68
N VAL A 58 6.03 -0.07 1.68
CA VAL A 58 6.80 -1.31 1.49
C VAL A 58 5.88 -2.45 1.01
N ILE A 59 4.74 -2.63 1.66
CA ILE A 59 3.76 -3.65 1.30
C ILE A 59 3.20 -3.38 -0.10
N GLY A 60 2.85 -2.14 -0.39
CA GLY A 60 2.33 -1.74 -1.70
C GLY A 60 3.32 -1.97 -2.82
N ALA A 61 4.58 -1.57 -2.64
CA ALA A 61 5.64 -1.80 -3.61
C ALA A 61 5.90 -3.30 -3.82
N GLY A 62 5.91 -4.09 -2.75
CA GLY A 62 6.05 -5.55 -2.82
C GLY A 62 4.91 -6.22 -3.59
N ALA A 63 3.65 -5.85 -3.29
CA ALA A 63 2.48 -6.37 -3.98
C ALA A 63 2.48 -6.00 -5.48
N ALA A 64 2.83 -4.75 -5.81
CA ALA A 64 2.89 -4.31 -7.19
C ALA A 64 4.02 -4.99 -7.97
N TRP A 65 5.17 -5.20 -7.33
CA TRP A 65 6.29 -5.93 -7.91
C TRP A 65 5.90 -7.37 -8.24
N LEU A 66 5.28 -8.09 -7.30
CA LEU A 66 4.84 -9.47 -7.50
C LEU A 66 3.84 -9.57 -8.65
N GLY A 67 2.81 -8.71 -8.67
CA GLY A 67 1.83 -8.68 -9.77
C GLY A 67 2.46 -8.35 -11.13
N ALA A 68 3.48 -7.49 -11.16
CA ALA A 68 4.20 -7.15 -12.38
C ALA A 68 5.06 -8.31 -12.89
N VAL A 69 5.72 -9.06 -11.99
CA VAL A 69 6.48 -10.27 -12.34
C VAL A 69 5.56 -11.34 -12.92
N GLU A 70 4.43 -11.62 -12.26
CA GLU A 70 3.46 -12.60 -12.78
C GLU A 70 2.87 -12.20 -14.15
N ALA A 71 2.64 -10.91 -14.37
CA ALA A 71 2.16 -10.41 -15.66
C ALA A 71 3.20 -10.59 -16.79
N ARG A 72 4.49 -10.61 -16.46
CA ARG A 72 5.59 -10.81 -17.40
C ARG A 72 5.79 -12.28 -17.74
N GLU A 73 5.68 -13.17 -16.76
CA GLU A 73 5.82 -14.63 -16.93
C GLU A 73 4.79 -15.21 -17.93
N LYS A 74 3.57 -14.65 -17.96
CA LYS A 74 2.46 -15.16 -18.79
C LYS A 74 2.43 -14.63 -20.23
N ARG A 75 3.36 -13.75 -20.60
CA ARG A 75 3.39 -13.07 -21.92
C ARG A 75 4.41 -13.73 -22.84
#